data_AF-A0A1F8TH59-F1
#
_entry.id   AF-A0A1F8TH59-F1
#
_cell.length_a   1.000
_cell.length_b   1.000
_cell.length_c   1.000
_cell.angle_alpha   90.00
_cell.angle_beta   90.00
_cell.angle_gamma   90.00
#
_symmetry.space_group_name_H-M   'P 1'
#
loop_
_entity.id
_entity.type
_entity.pdbx_description
1 polymer ?
#
loop_
_entity_poly.entity_id
_entity_poly.type
_entity_poly.pdbx_seq_one_letter_code
_entity_poly.pdbx_strand_id
1 'polypeptide(L)'
;MLLAAACAAPAPAPQASAAPTPAPAAASPSAPALPTFKPVGKFALSPASGPWGTEVAATAQGLSPQTAYDVVWTTVDGNWVLSADRSEYVGREYKPIEQKLVTATTDANGAFTTRFKVPDDFGYQHDVLVKRGADKVNKSAFEIDMVTTITPATGPVGTPITVEVKGIGYRAYQNSFQLNYDNKYTGWVSAVMTKGYAKVVIPATGLRPGP
;
A
#
# COMPACT_ATOMS: atom_id res chain seq x y z
N MET A 1 -41.75 11.06 74.98
CA MET A 1 -41.96 10.26 73.76
C MET A 1 -40.68 10.35 72.94
N LEU A 2 -39.91 9.26 72.96
CA LEU A 2 -38.53 9.12 72.48
C LEU A 2 -38.56 8.91 70.95
N LEU A 3 -37.75 9.65 70.17
CA LEU A 3 -37.42 9.25 68.79
C LEU A 3 -35.91 9.04 68.70
N ALA A 4 -35.55 7.78 68.45
CA ALA A 4 -34.19 7.30 68.31
C ALA A 4 -33.62 7.61 66.91
N ALA A 5 -32.35 8.02 66.88
CA ALA A 5 -31.55 8.11 65.67
C ALA A 5 -31.17 6.70 65.19
N ALA A 6 -31.44 6.38 63.93
CA ALA A 6 -31.04 5.13 63.30
C ALA A 6 -29.77 5.34 62.47
N CYS A 7 -28.71 4.58 62.81
CA CYS A 7 -27.47 4.44 62.04
C CYS A 7 -27.75 3.80 60.67
N ALA A 8 -27.17 4.38 59.61
CA ALA A 8 -27.13 3.76 58.29
C ALA A 8 -26.02 2.69 58.22
N ALA A 9 -26.34 1.51 57.67
CA ALA A 9 -25.40 0.42 57.45
C ALA A 9 -24.50 0.66 56.21
N PRO A 10 -23.25 0.16 56.20
CA PRO A 10 -22.35 0.33 55.06
C PRO A 10 -22.70 -0.60 53.88
N ALA A 11 -22.50 -0.12 52.66
CA ALA A 11 -22.73 -0.84 51.41
C ALA A 11 -21.71 -1.99 51.20
N PRO A 12 -22.11 -3.11 50.55
CA PRO A 12 -21.20 -4.22 50.28
C PRO A 12 -20.21 -3.88 49.15
N ALA A 13 -18.96 -4.34 49.32
CA ALA A 13 -17.88 -4.15 48.35
C ALA A 13 -18.11 -4.98 47.06
N PRO A 14 -17.67 -4.49 45.88
CA PRO A 14 -17.81 -5.21 44.62
C PRO A 14 -16.90 -6.45 44.59
N GLN A 15 -17.47 -7.61 44.28
CA GLN A 15 -16.71 -8.85 44.07
C GLN A 15 -15.96 -8.80 42.74
N ALA A 16 -14.65 -9.07 42.77
CA ALA A 16 -13.82 -9.21 41.59
C ALA A 16 -14.20 -10.50 40.83
N SER A 17 -14.62 -10.35 39.58
CA SER A 17 -14.87 -11.47 38.66
C SER A 17 -13.52 -12.04 38.19
N ALA A 18 -13.32 -13.34 38.35
CA ALA A 18 -12.11 -14.03 37.88
C ALA A 18 -12.06 -14.05 36.34
N ALA A 19 -10.90 -13.69 35.78
CA ALA A 19 -10.68 -13.73 34.33
C ALA A 19 -10.68 -15.18 33.81
N PRO A 20 -11.25 -15.44 32.61
CA PRO A 20 -11.24 -16.78 32.02
C PRO A 20 -9.82 -17.19 31.60
N THR A 21 -9.46 -18.43 31.87
CA THR A 21 -8.18 -19.05 31.48
C THR A 21 -8.04 -19.10 29.96
N PRO A 22 -6.89 -18.77 29.36
CA PRO A 22 -6.70 -18.87 27.91
C PRO A 22 -6.80 -20.32 27.44
N ALA A 23 -7.58 -20.58 26.40
CA ALA A 23 -7.60 -21.86 25.71
C ALA A 23 -6.23 -22.16 25.07
N PRO A 24 -5.78 -23.43 25.02
CA PRO A 24 -4.52 -23.79 24.38
C PRO A 24 -4.55 -23.39 22.90
N ALA A 25 -3.47 -22.72 22.46
CA ALA A 25 -3.32 -22.27 21.09
C ALA A 25 -3.38 -23.47 20.12
N ALA A 26 -4.41 -23.52 19.29
CA ALA A 26 -4.46 -24.45 18.17
C ALA A 26 -3.26 -24.16 17.26
N ALA A 27 -2.45 -25.19 16.98
CA ALA A 27 -1.35 -25.09 16.04
C ALA A 27 -1.90 -24.60 14.69
N SER A 28 -1.37 -23.47 14.22
CA SER A 28 -1.73 -22.96 12.89
C SER A 28 -1.31 -23.99 11.84
N PRO A 29 -2.17 -24.31 10.85
CA PRO A 29 -1.78 -25.18 9.76
C PRO A 29 -0.58 -24.55 9.03
N SER A 30 0.45 -25.37 8.77
CA SER A 30 1.63 -24.96 8.03
C SER A 30 1.20 -24.45 6.65
N ALA A 31 1.54 -23.20 6.35
CA ALA A 31 1.28 -22.59 5.05
C ALA A 31 1.93 -23.45 3.95
N PRO A 32 1.23 -23.72 2.82
CA PRO A 32 1.81 -24.46 1.72
C PRO A 32 3.07 -23.77 1.19
N ALA A 33 4.10 -24.56 0.86
CA ALA A 33 5.35 -24.04 0.34
C ALA A 33 5.09 -23.26 -0.96
N LEU A 34 5.51 -21.99 -0.98
CA LEU A 34 5.42 -21.13 -2.16
C LEU A 34 6.25 -21.73 -3.30
N PRO A 35 5.78 -21.69 -4.56
CA PRO A 35 6.57 -22.15 -5.70
C PRO A 35 7.91 -21.41 -5.74
N THR A 36 9.01 -22.17 -5.68
CA THR A 36 10.36 -21.62 -5.57
C THR A 36 10.90 -21.27 -6.95
N PHE A 37 10.81 -19.98 -7.31
CA PHE A 37 11.54 -19.42 -8.43
C PHE A 37 13.04 -19.34 -8.08
N LYS A 38 13.91 -19.96 -8.90
CA LYS A 38 15.37 -19.88 -8.73
C LYS A 38 15.94 -18.81 -9.66
N PRO A 39 16.37 -17.64 -9.15
CA PRO A 39 16.93 -16.58 -9.98
C PRO A 39 18.25 -17.01 -10.62
N VAL A 40 18.45 -16.59 -11.87
CA VAL A 40 19.70 -16.77 -12.63
C VAL A 40 20.44 -15.44 -12.68
N GLY A 41 21.70 -15.45 -12.25
CA GLY A 41 22.54 -14.25 -12.23
C GLY A 41 22.14 -13.25 -11.15
N LYS A 42 22.54 -11.99 -11.34
CA LYS A 42 22.21 -10.86 -10.47
C LYS A 42 21.34 -9.87 -11.21
N PHE A 43 20.41 -9.24 -10.50
CA PHE A 43 19.60 -8.14 -11.01
C PHE A 43 19.39 -7.10 -9.91
N ALA A 44 19.74 -5.85 -10.20
CA ALA A 44 19.68 -4.75 -9.26
C ALA A 44 19.07 -3.50 -9.91
N LEU A 45 18.38 -2.72 -9.07
CA LEU A 45 17.78 -1.43 -9.43
C LEU A 45 18.48 -0.33 -8.64
N SER A 46 18.75 0.79 -9.30
CA SER A 46 19.34 1.97 -8.67
C SER A 46 18.69 3.25 -9.21
N PRO A 47 17.99 4.04 -8.37
CA PRO A 47 17.65 3.74 -6.97
C PRO A 47 16.69 2.54 -6.84
N ALA A 48 16.56 2.00 -5.62
CA ALA A 48 15.62 0.92 -5.31
C ALA A 48 14.26 1.41 -4.79
N SER A 49 14.13 2.72 -4.54
CA SER A 49 12.87 3.38 -4.19
C SER A 49 12.81 4.78 -4.79
N GLY A 50 11.62 5.35 -4.83
CA GLY A 50 11.38 6.70 -5.31
C GLY A 50 9.91 6.96 -5.64
N PRO A 51 9.50 8.22 -5.81
CA PRO A 51 8.15 8.54 -6.26
C PRO A 51 7.95 8.17 -7.74
N TRP A 52 6.72 8.33 -8.22
CA TRP A 52 6.39 8.18 -9.64
C TRP A 52 7.32 8.99 -10.55
N GLY A 53 7.62 8.43 -11.73
CA GLY A 53 8.47 9.06 -12.74
C GLY A 53 9.97 9.04 -12.42
N THR A 54 10.39 8.53 -11.25
CA THR A 54 11.81 8.34 -10.91
C THR A 54 12.50 7.55 -12.01
N GLU A 55 13.68 8.01 -12.44
CA GLU A 55 14.48 7.29 -13.42
C GLU A 55 15.34 6.25 -12.72
N VAL A 56 15.20 4.99 -13.14
CA VAL A 56 15.85 3.83 -12.52
C VAL A 56 16.79 3.16 -13.50
N ALA A 57 18.03 2.94 -13.07
CA ALA A 57 18.98 2.09 -13.77
C ALA A 57 18.75 0.63 -13.35
N ALA A 58 18.51 -0.23 -14.33
CA ALA A 58 18.30 -1.66 -14.17
C ALA A 58 19.51 -2.42 -14.72
N THR A 59 20.25 -3.09 -13.83
CA THR A 59 21.51 -3.76 -14.17
C THR A 59 21.38 -5.26 -13.91
N ALA A 60 21.62 -6.06 -14.95
CA ALA A 60 21.67 -7.52 -14.84
C ALA A 60 23.05 -8.06 -15.22
N GLN A 61 23.45 -9.17 -14.59
CA GLN A 61 24.72 -9.85 -14.81
C GLN A 61 24.56 -11.37 -14.69
N GLY A 62 25.39 -12.14 -15.39
CA GLY A 62 25.37 -13.60 -15.31
C GLY A 62 24.17 -14.24 -15.98
N LEU A 63 23.59 -13.56 -16.98
CA LEU A 63 22.56 -14.09 -17.87
C LEU A 63 23.19 -14.76 -19.10
N SER A 64 22.39 -15.32 -20.01
CA SER A 64 22.93 -15.83 -21.27
C SER A 64 23.45 -14.66 -22.13
N PRO A 65 24.65 -14.77 -22.73
CA PRO A 65 25.19 -13.74 -23.62
C PRO A 65 24.33 -13.47 -24.85
N GLN A 66 24.43 -12.24 -25.40
CA GLN A 66 23.82 -11.85 -26.68
C GLN A 66 22.33 -12.20 -26.82
N THR A 67 21.60 -12.16 -25.72
CA THR A 67 20.21 -12.60 -25.63
C THR A 67 19.31 -11.43 -25.26
N ALA A 68 18.16 -11.30 -25.92
CA ALA A 68 17.14 -10.33 -25.55
C ALA A 68 16.33 -10.78 -24.33
N TYR A 69 16.12 -9.85 -23.40
CA TYR A 69 15.29 -10.01 -22.21
C TYR A 69 14.36 -8.81 -22.05
N ASP A 70 13.17 -9.07 -21.52
CA ASP A 70 12.21 -8.03 -21.15
C ASP A 70 12.35 -7.67 -19.68
N VAL A 71 12.42 -6.38 -19.38
CA VAL A 71 12.25 -5.84 -18.03
C VAL A 71 10.77 -5.52 -17.84
N VAL A 72 10.16 -6.15 -16.86
CA VAL A 72 8.70 -6.18 -16.69
C VAL A 72 8.33 -5.74 -15.28
N TRP A 73 7.48 -4.73 -15.18
CA TRP A 73 6.87 -4.27 -13.93
C TRP A 73 5.66 -5.13 -13.57
N THR A 74 5.55 -5.56 -12.32
CA THR A 74 4.39 -6.31 -11.83
C THR A 74 3.51 -5.41 -10.96
N THR A 75 2.21 -5.46 -11.19
CA THR A 75 1.22 -4.70 -10.43
C THR A 75 -0.12 -5.42 -10.44
N VAL A 76 -1.20 -4.74 -10.08
CA VAL A 76 -2.56 -5.26 -10.10
C VAL A 76 -3.50 -4.30 -10.82
N ASP A 77 -4.58 -4.84 -11.39
CA ASP A 77 -5.76 -4.10 -11.78
C ASP A 77 -6.82 -4.25 -10.67
N GLY A 78 -7.16 -3.13 -10.03
CA GLY A 78 -8.04 -3.12 -8.87
C GLY A 78 -9.48 -2.76 -9.23
N ASN A 79 -10.44 -3.49 -8.67
CA ASN A 79 -11.85 -3.35 -8.98
C ASN A 79 -12.72 -3.45 -7.72
N TRP A 80 -13.81 -2.69 -7.68
CA TRP A 80 -14.86 -2.85 -6.68
C TRP A 80 -15.77 -4.03 -7.06
N VAL A 81 -16.05 -4.91 -6.10
CA VAL A 81 -16.96 -6.04 -6.28
C VAL A 81 -18.30 -5.67 -5.64
N LEU A 82 -19.34 -5.64 -6.45
CA LEU A 82 -20.71 -5.38 -6.03
C LEU A 82 -21.57 -6.64 -6.21
N SER A 83 -22.74 -6.68 -5.55
CA SER A 83 -23.78 -7.68 -5.83
C SER A 83 -24.22 -7.60 -7.29
N ALA A 84 -24.89 -8.65 -7.79
CA ALA A 84 -25.32 -8.74 -9.19
C ALA A 84 -26.25 -7.59 -9.61
N ASP A 85 -27.09 -7.13 -8.69
CA ASP A 85 -27.98 -5.97 -8.84
C ASP A 85 -27.32 -4.63 -8.45
N ARG A 86 -26.06 -4.66 -8.02
CA ARG A 86 -25.23 -3.52 -7.58
C ARG A 86 -25.75 -2.78 -6.35
N SER A 87 -26.66 -3.38 -5.58
CA SER A 87 -27.21 -2.79 -4.36
C SER A 87 -26.27 -2.90 -3.16
N GLU A 88 -25.35 -3.87 -3.15
CA GLU A 88 -24.46 -4.14 -2.03
C GLU A 88 -22.99 -4.12 -2.43
N TYR A 89 -22.16 -3.60 -1.51
CA TYR A 89 -20.72 -3.73 -1.57
C TYR A 89 -20.30 -5.10 -1.02
N VAL A 90 -19.62 -5.89 -1.85
CA VAL A 90 -19.18 -7.26 -1.50
C VAL A 90 -17.68 -7.28 -1.18
N GLY A 91 -16.88 -6.44 -1.84
CA GLY A 91 -15.44 -6.42 -1.59
C GLY A 91 -14.62 -5.70 -2.66
N ARG A 92 -13.32 -6.00 -2.67
CA ARG A 92 -12.35 -5.50 -3.64
C ARG A 92 -11.65 -6.70 -4.28
N GLU A 93 -11.38 -6.62 -5.56
CA GLU A 93 -10.60 -7.59 -6.30
C GLU A 93 -9.36 -6.90 -6.88
N TYR A 94 -8.20 -7.56 -6.82
CA TYR A 94 -6.96 -7.10 -7.42
C TYR A 94 -6.40 -8.20 -8.31
N LYS A 95 -6.42 -8.00 -9.63
CA LYS A 95 -5.94 -8.98 -10.61
C LYS A 95 -4.49 -8.67 -10.97
N PRO A 96 -3.53 -9.58 -10.74
CA PRO A 96 -2.14 -9.34 -11.13
C PRO A 96 -2.00 -9.07 -12.63
N ILE A 97 -1.25 -8.02 -12.97
CA ILE A 97 -0.90 -7.67 -14.35
C ILE A 97 0.59 -7.43 -14.47
N GLU A 98 1.12 -7.67 -15.66
CA GLU A 98 2.52 -7.46 -16.00
C GLU A 98 2.60 -6.37 -17.10
N GLN A 99 3.39 -5.33 -16.86
CA GLN A 99 3.65 -4.25 -17.81
C GLN A 99 5.11 -4.33 -18.28
N LYS A 100 5.32 -4.59 -19.57
CA LYS A 100 6.66 -4.51 -20.15
C LYS A 100 7.14 -3.06 -20.15
N LEU A 101 8.29 -2.80 -19.53
CA LEU A 101 8.90 -1.47 -19.46
C LEU A 101 9.87 -1.24 -20.62
N VAL A 102 10.80 -2.18 -20.83
CA VAL A 102 11.86 -2.07 -21.83
C VAL A 102 12.37 -3.46 -22.19
N THR A 103 12.89 -3.63 -23.40
CA THR A 103 13.64 -4.82 -23.83
C THR A 103 15.13 -4.47 -23.86
N ALA A 104 15.98 -5.32 -23.27
CA ALA A 104 17.42 -5.15 -23.24
C ALA A 104 18.12 -6.41 -23.76
N THR A 105 19.20 -6.23 -24.52
CA THR A 105 20.04 -7.34 -25.01
C THR A 105 21.31 -7.41 -24.18
N THR A 106 21.67 -8.60 -23.71
CA THR A 106 22.91 -8.83 -22.98
C THR A 106 24.13 -8.73 -23.90
N ASP A 107 25.25 -8.29 -23.34
CA ASP A 107 26.55 -8.31 -23.99
C ASP A 107 27.14 -9.74 -24.06
N ALA A 108 28.40 -9.85 -24.53
CA ALA A 108 29.13 -11.12 -24.61
C ALA A 108 29.39 -11.77 -23.24
N ASN A 109 29.30 -11.02 -22.14
CA ASN A 109 29.48 -11.49 -20.77
C ASN A 109 28.14 -11.82 -20.09
N GLY A 110 27.01 -11.69 -20.80
CA GLY A 110 25.69 -11.94 -20.21
C GLY A 110 25.23 -10.82 -19.28
N ALA A 111 25.69 -9.59 -19.49
CA ALA A 111 25.29 -8.42 -18.72
C ALA A 111 24.50 -7.40 -19.56
N PHE A 112 23.59 -6.67 -18.94
CA PHE A 112 22.98 -5.48 -19.55
C PHE A 112 22.81 -4.38 -18.52
N THR A 113 22.73 -3.14 -19.00
CA THR A 113 22.25 -2.00 -18.22
C THR A 113 21.25 -1.22 -19.07
N THR A 114 20.07 -0.98 -18.53
CA THR A 114 19.01 -0.20 -19.18
C THR A 114 18.37 0.76 -18.19
N ARG A 115 17.57 1.69 -18.67
CA ARG A 115 16.85 2.67 -17.85
C ARG A 115 15.36 2.62 -18.13
N PHE A 116 14.57 2.88 -17.11
CA PHE A 116 13.13 3.08 -17.23
C PHE A 116 12.65 4.15 -16.24
N LYS A 117 11.46 4.70 -16.48
CA LYS A 117 10.76 5.55 -15.52
C LYS A 117 9.76 4.73 -14.72
N VAL A 118 9.74 4.93 -13.41
CA VAL A 118 8.75 4.32 -12.51
C VAL A 118 7.34 4.71 -12.97
N PRO A 119 6.45 3.73 -13.22
CA PRO A 119 5.08 4.02 -13.65
C PRO A 119 4.26 4.77 -12.58
N ASP A 120 3.23 5.49 -13.05
CA ASP A 120 2.17 6.02 -12.18
C ASP A 120 1.30 4.84 -11.70
N ASP A 121 1.66 4.29 -10.55
CA ASP A 121 1.12 3.04 -10.04
C ASP A 121 0.90 3.04 -8.51
N PHE A 122 0.33 1.97 -7.99
CA PHE A 122 0.19 1.76 -6.55
C PHE A 122 1.51 1.98 -5.81
N GLY A 123 1.42 2.39 -4.54
CA GLY A 123 2.59 2.57 -3.69
C GLY A 123 3.20 1.27 -3.21
N TYR A 124 4.26 1.40 -2.43
CA TYR A 124 5.00 0.31 -1.78
C TYR A 124 5.71 -0.60 -2.81
N GLN A 125 6.01 -1.84 -2.41
CA GLN A 125 6.88 -2.72 -3.17
C GLN A 125 6.20 -3.31 -4.42
N HIS A 126 6.87 -3.17 -5.55
CA HIS A 126 6.61 -3.85 -6.82
C HIS A 126 7.79 -4.75 -7.19
N ASP A 127 7.50 -5.96 -7.69
CA ASP A 127 8.52 -6.79 -8.29
C ASP A 127 8.77 -6.30 -9.72
N VAL A 128 10.05 -6.07 -10.06
CA VAL A 128 10.54 -5.86 -11.42
C VAL A 128 11.23 -7.14 -11.87
N LEU A 129 10.72 -7.75 -12.93
CA LEU A 129 11.17 -9.02 -13.45
C LEU A 129 12.09 -8.82 -14.65
N VAL A 130 13.04 -9.74 -14.78
CA VAL A 130 13.74 -10.01 -16.05
C VAL A 130 13.12 -11.27 -16.62
N LYS A 131 12.56 -11.19 -17.83
CA LYS A 131 11.87 -12.30 -18.51
C LYS A 131 12.51 -12.62 -19.85
N ARG A 132 12.40 -13.89 -20.24
CA ARG A 132 12.65 -14.37 -21.61
C ARG A 132 11.38 -15.03 -22.11
N GLY A 133 10.59 -14.32 -22.91
CA GLY A 133 9.24 -14.77 -23.25
C GLY A 133 8.36 -14.91 -22.00
N ALA A 134 7.80 -16.09 -21.78
CA ALA A 134 6.98 -16.36 -20.59
C ALA A 134 7.81 -16.59 -19.31
N ASP A 135 9.07 -17.01 -19.46
CA ASP A 135 9.89 -17.45 -18.33
C ASP A 135 10.41 -16.27 -17.51
N LYS A 136 10.23 -16.35 -16.19
CA LYS A 136 10.88 -15.46 -15.22
C LYS A 136 12.31 -15.94 -15.05
N VAL A 137 13.28 -15.05 -15.21
CA VAL A 137 14.72 -15.36 -15.21
C VAL A 137 15.43 -14.75 -14.00
N ASN A 138 15.06 -13.51 -13.65
CA ASN A 138 15.49 -12.86 -12.42
C ASN A 138 14.41 -11.88 -11.93
N LYS A 139 14.55 -11.36 -10.71
CA LYS A 139 13.71 -10.29 -10.18
C LYS A 139 14.45 -9.41 -9.18
N SER A 140 13.99 -8.18 -9.08
CA SER A 140 14.38 -7.22 -8.05
C SER A 140 13.13 -6.48 -7.58
N ALA A 141 13.20 -5.80 -6.44
CA ALA A 141 12.08 -5.06 -5.89
C ALA A 141 12.33 -3.56 -6.02
N PHE A 142 11.29 -2.81 -6.38
CA PHE A 142 11.29 -1.35 -6.32
C PHE A 142 10.17 -0.90 -5.38
N GLU A 143 10.45 0.06 -4.51
CA GLU A 143 9.44 0.64 -3.61
C GLU A 143 8.99 2.02 -4.10
N ILE A 144 7.69 2.17 -4.39
CA ILE A 144 7.11 3.47 -4.73
C ILE A 144 6.84 4.25 -3.44
N ASP A 145 7.49 5.41 -3.32
CA ASP A 145 7.29 6.34 -2.21
C ASP A 145 5.96 7.07 -2.36
N MET A 146 5.18 7.14 -1.28
CA MET A 146 3.94 7.92 -1.24
C MET A 146 4.25 9.41 -1.17
N VAL A 147 3.60 10.20 -2.03
CA VAL A 147 3.76 11.66 -2.09
C VAL A 147 2.41 12.33 -1.87
N THR A 148 2.34 13.23 -0.90
CA THR A 148 1.14 14.02 -0.59
C THR A 148 1.40 15.49 -0.86
N THR A 149 0.49 16.15 -1.55
CA THR A 149 0.48 17.61 -1.74
C THR A 149 -0.83 18.20 -1.25
N ILE A 150 -0.75 19.35 -0.61
CA ILE A 150 -1.90 20.07 -0.05
C ILE A 150 -1.83 21.51 -0.55
N THR A 151 -2.88 22.02 -1.19
CA THR A 151 -2.90 23.37 -1.74
C THR A 151 -4.33 23.95 -1.78
N PRO A 152 -4.54 25.20 -1.36
CA PRO A 152 -3.57 26.10 -0.73
C PRO A 152 -3.25 25.66 0.72
N ALA A 153 -2.09 26.08 1.24
CA ALA A 153 -1.68 25.77 2.61
C ALA A 153 -2.41 26.64 3.66
N THR A 154 -2.92 27.81 3.25
CA THR A 154 -3.61 28.77 4.10
C THR A 154 -4.77 29.43 3.35
N GLY A 155 -5.74 29.95 4.09
CA GLY A 155 -6.88 30.68 3.56
C GLY A 155 -7.93 30.91 4.64
N PRO A 156 -8.92 31.79 4.39
CA PRO A 156 -10.05 31.96 5.29
C PRO A 156 -10.89 30.67 5.40
N VAL A 157 -11.73 30.59 6.44
CA VAL A 157 -12.74 29.54 6.56
C VAL A 157 -13.57 29.44 5.27
N GLY A 158 -13.82 28.22 4.82
CA GLY A 158 -14.49 27.91 3.55
C GLY A 158 -13.57 27.77 2.34
N THR A 159 -12.27 28.10 2.46
CA THR A 159 -11.31 27.93 1.36
C THR A 159 -11.25 26.46 0.91
N PRO A 160 -11.39 26.15 -0.39
CA PRO A 160 -11.24 24.78 -0.89
C PRO A 160 -9.77 24.36 -0.84
N ILE A 161 -9.47 23.37 -0.01
CA ILE A 161 -8.15 22.74 0.11
C ILE A 161 -8.15 21.47 -0.72
N THR A 162 -7.27 21.42 -1.72
CA THR A 162 -7.01 20.21 -2.49
C THR A 162 -5.92 19.39 -1.80
N VAL A 163 -6.20 18.13 -1.53
CA VAL A 163 -5.25 17.12 -1.08
C VAL A 163 -5.07 16.12 -2.22
N GLU A 164 -3.87 16.03 -2.78
CA GLU A 164 -3.52 14.99 -3.75
C GLU A 164 -2.51 14.03 -3.14
N VAL A 165 -2.76 12.73 -3.30
CA VAL A 165 -1.88 11.65 -2.84
C VAL A 165 -1.55 10.76 -4.03
N LYS A 166 -0.27 10.46 -4.19
CA LYS A 166 0.29 9.55 -5.19
C LYS A 166 0.99 8.41 -4.47
N GLY A 167 0.92 7.20 -5.01
CA GLY A 167 1.52 6.02 -4.38
C GLY A 167 0.75 5.51 -3.16
N ILE A 168 -0.59 5.56 -3.16
CA ILE A 168 -1.40 4.75 -2.23
C ILE A 168 -1.27 3.29 -2.66
N GLY A 169 -1.08 2.34 -1.72
CA GLY A 169 -0.92 0.92 -2.06
C GLY A 169 -2.24 0.20 -2.35
N TYR A 170 -2.17 -1.09 -2.62
CA TYR A 170 -3.36 -1.92 -2.89
C TYR A 170 -3.60 -3.01 -1.83
N ARG A 171 -2.56 -3.40 -1.08
CA ARG A 171 -2.65 -4.46 -0.07
C ARG A 171 -3.38 -4.00 1.20
N ALA A 172 -3.69 -4.96 2.07
CA ALA A 172 -4.21 -4.67 3.40
C ALA A 172 -3.29 -3.67 4.12
N TYR A 173 -3.91 -2.70 4.81
CA TYR A 173 -3.23 -1.61 5.52
C TYR A 173 -2.47 -0.59 4.67
N GLN A 174 -2.54 -0.68 3.34
CA GLN A 174 -1.85 0.24 2.42
C GLN A 174 -2.80 1.03 1.52
N ASN A 175 -4.05 0.56 1.38
CA ASN A 175 -4.96 0.97 0.32
C ASN A 175 -6.00 2.01 0.69
N SER A 176 -6.04 2.39 1.97
CA SER A 176 -7.00 3.36 2.49
C SER A 176 -6.34 4.15 3.62
N PHE A 177 -6.53 5.46 3.63
CA PHE A 177 -6.00 6.37 4.64
C PHE A 177 -7.12 7.21 5.23
N GLN A 178 -7.04 7.49 6.54
CA GLN A 178 -7.91 8.46 7.18
C GLN A 178 -7.41 9.87 6.88
N LEU A 179 -8.34 10.76 6.56
CA LEU A 179 -8.08 12.18 6.39
C LEU A 179 -8.56 12.91 7.63
N ASN A 180 -7.61 13.50 8.37
CA ASN A 180 -7.89 14.36 9.51
C ASN A 180 -7.49 15.80 9.17
N TYR A 181 -8.39 16.74 9.40
CA TYR A 181 -8.14 18.17 9.28
C TYR A 181 -8.44 18.84 10.61
N ASP A 182 -7.52 19.69 11.09
CA ASP A 182 -7.61 20.36 12.41
C ASP A 182 -7.95 19.38 13.55
N ASN A 183 -7.24 18.24 13.57
CA ASN A 183 -7.41 17.15 14.53
C ASN A 183 -8.84 16.54 14.60
N LYS A 184 -9.62 16.68 13.52
CA LYS A 184 -10.95 16.09 13.38
C LYS A 184 -10.99 15.17 12.16
N TYR A 185 -11.66 14.04 12.29
CA TYR A 185 -11.94 13.16 11.16
C TYR A 185 -12.77 13.90 10.11
N THR A 186 -12.26 13.97 8.89
CA THR A 186 -12.90 14.66 7.76
C THR A 186 -13.36 13.68 6.69
N GLY A 187 -12.70 12.53 6.58
CA GLY A 187 -13.07 11.48 5.65
C GLY A 187 -12.00 10.41 5.53
N TRP A 188 -12.11 9.60 4.49
CA TRP A 188 -11.12 8.60 4.14
C TRP A 188 -10.82 8.66 2.65
N VAL A 189 -9.62 8.24 2.28
CA VAL A 189 -9.09 8.29 0.92
C VAL A 189 -8.68 6.88 0.52
N SER A 190 -8.98 6.47 -0.71
CA SER A 190 -8.57 5.17 -1.23
C SER A 190 -8.31 5.23 -2.73
N ALA A 191 -7.50 4.29 -3.21
CA ALA A 191 -7.03 4.25 -4.60
C ALA A 191 -7.35 2.95 -5.34
N VAL A 192 -8.38 2.21 -4.92
CA VAL A 192 -8.70 0.84 -5.42
C VAL A 192 -8.64 0.73 -6.94
N MET A 193 -9.21 1.68 -7.67
CA MET A 193 -9.30 1.65 -9.14
C MET A 193 -8.41 2.70 -9.83
N THR A 194 -7.57 3.41 -9.07
CA THR A 194 -6.89 4.63 -9.54
C THR A 194 -5.38 4.50 -9.51
N LYS A 195 -4.85 3.28 -9.43
CA LYS A 195 -3.41 3.00 -9.47
C LYS A 195 -2.62 3.84 -8.47
N GLY A 196 -3.10 3.88 -7.23
CA GLY A 196 -2.45 4.65 -6.16
C GLY A 196 -2.65 6.17 -6.20
N TYR A 197 -3.44 6.72 -7.15
CA TYR A 197 -3.79 8.13 -7.17
C TYR A 197 -5.03 8.43 -6.33
N ALA A 198 -5.03 9.52 -5.58
CA ALA A 198 -6.24 10.09 -5.03
C ALA A 198 -6.19 11.62 -4.99
N LYS A 199 -7.34 12.25 -5.22
CA LYS A 199 -7.53 13.70 -5.12
C LYS A 199 -8.83 13.97 -4.39
N VAL A 200 -8.74 14.74 -3.31
CA VAL A 200 -9.88 15.14 -2.49
C VAL A 200 -9.86 16.64 -2.29
N VAL A 201 -11.03 17.27 -2.28
CA VAL A 201 -11.18 18.69 -1.96
C VAL A 201 -12.02 18.80 -0.69
N ILE A 202 -11.49 19.47 0.32
CA ILE A 202 -12.17 19.73 1.60
C ILE A 202 -12.27 21.24 1.84
N PRO A 203 -13.32 21.74 2.49
CA PRO A 203 -13.36 23.13 2.93
C PRO A 203 -12.46 23.33 4.16
N ALA A 204 -11.79 24.48 4.25
CA ALA A 204 -11.12 24.91 5.47
C ALA A 204 -12.16 25.19 6.56
N THR A 205 -12.13 24.45 7.67
CA THR A 205 -13.08 24.61 8.79
C THR A 205 -12.45 25.06 10.10
N GLY A 206 -11.13 25.29 10.14
CA GLY A 206 -10.41 25.68 11.35
C GLY A 206 -10.69 27.13 11.74
N LEU A 207 -10.95 27.39 13.02
CA LEU A 207 -11.26 28.73 13.56
C LEU A 207 -10.01 29.54 13.94
N ARG A 208 -8.81 28.95 13.86
CA ARG A 208 -7.55 29.61 14.22
C ARG A 208 -6.67 29.84 12.99
N PRO A 209 -5.97 30.98 12.91
CA PRO A 209 -4.83 31.12 12.01
C PRO A 209 -3.86 29.96 12.24
N GLY A 210 -3.28 29.41 11.16
CA GLY A 210 -2.19 28.43 11.27
C GLY A 210 -0.98 28.99 12.02
N PRO A 211 -0.03 28.14 12.44
CA PRO A 211 1.21 28.59 13.08
C PRO A 211 2.00 29.57 12.21
#